data_AF-A0A7S4QZ16-F1
#
_entry.id   AF-A0A7S4QZ16-F1
#
_cell.length_a   1.000
_cell.length_b   1.000
_cell.length_c   1.000
_cell.angle_alpha   90.00
_cell.angle_beta   90.00
_cell.angle_gamma   90.00
#
_symmetry.space_group_name_H-M   'P 1'
#
loop_
_entity.id
_entity.type
_entity.pdbx_description
1 polymer ?
#
loop_
_entity_poly.entity_id
_entity_poly.type
_entity_poly.pdbx_seq_one_letter_code
_entity_poly.pdbx_strand_id
1 'polypeptide(L)'
;LQVAVLKPWLKPSRSRPLQQEPPRPGISMSAKPPSGQRPGRALRAPMCVRAAPRVVLAALQVAAYGFVHWYFEPGPSNWCIWNSFVMDCHSSEGLAAERDNRTHVRVIVQGAGQTGTTSVVAALRELGLRAFHADDYSVFAKRVMYDHGSFERTDWIRTVSRCRMEAVSLEPCMDTFPLFLATSPGAKVVITWRSYASWVKSLRSNAIKEQRFGVIGAPLLRANNLLPFLPVWDRLTGQIEAVRREANPLYGGGISVPVLLYRWACNGYSWPVTNVQNRGTRKIKAGEEAYLGMINEARVHTERGRLLEFDASRHGWGEFAAFMGVEPPPPGTPFPHPRSKRARTNEESLESNPVRGTFVLFLQCVMHVANYCAVAVALRALAGAAWSLLVRPGGPGPLAERLADALAACPVVAVLGDLEPEEALGAARTLADAGIRIVEVPLNSRKPEECIASLSRGLPAGVIVGSCSVLTEDDVVAAAIAGAALASSPHADGAVIRLTKRRGMLSLPSVCTPSEAAAALRHGADALGVFPAERMQPKALAAWRQSLPLDVPLLVSWAGEPQALGEYSALGVSGFRLVGEALRVGGSATEVRARVRELVG
;
A
#
# COMPACT_ATOMS: atom_id res chain seq x y z
N LEU A 1 11.33 -13.45 -9.61
CA LEU A 1 10.13 -12.64 -9.94
C LEU A 1 10.24 -11.19 -9.45
N GLN A 2 10.60 -10.88 -8.20
CA GLN A 2 10.76 -9.48 -7.72
C GLN A 2 11.94 -8.70 -8.36
N VAL A 3 13.02 -9.37 -8.77
CA VAL A 3 14.21 -8.70 -9.38
C VAL A 3 13.98 -8.29 -10.85
N ALA A 4 13.04 -8.94 -11.55
CA ALA A 4 12.79 -8.67 -12.97
C ALA A 4 11.99 -7.38 -13.20
N VAL A 5 11.14 -6.99 -12.25
CA VAL A 5 10.26 -5.81 -12.36
C VAL A 5 10.99 -4.48 -12.08
N LEU A 6 12.10 -4.52 -11.33
CA LEU A 6 12.82 -3.31 -10.89
C LEU A 6 14.04 -2.93 -11.76
N LYS A 7 14.43 -3.79 -12.72
CA LYS A 7 15.62 -3.59 -13.56
C LYS A 7 15.64 -2.29 -14.41
N PRO A 8 14.50 -1.77 -14.92
CA PRO A 8 14.51 -0.53 -15.72
C PRO A 8 14.83 0.74 -14.90
N TRP A 9 14.58 0.72 -13.59
CA TRP A 9 14.74 1.88 -12.70
C TRP A 9 16.13 2.01 -12.07
N LEU A 10 17.00 1.01 -12.27
CA LEU A 10 18.33 0.95 -11.67
C LEU A 10 19.47 1.38 -12.62
N LYS A 11 19.17 2.08 -13.74
CA LYS A 11 20.24 2.69 -14.54
C LYS A 11 20.81 3.89 -13.78
N PRO A 12 22.11 3.92 -13.44
CA PRO A 12 22.72 5.08 -12.81
C PRO A 12 22.69 6.24 -13.82
N SER A 13 22.12 7.38 -13.43
CA SER A 13 22.36 8.64 -14.14
C SER A 13 23.86 8.94 -14.07
N ARG A 14 24.51 9.13 -15.23
CA ARG A 14 25.93 9.54 -15.31
C ARG A 14 26.12 10.82 -14.49
N SER A 15 26.80 10.71 -13.36
CA SER A 15 27.20 11.84 -12.50
C SER A 15 28.25 12.69 -13.22
N ARG A 16 28.00 13.99 -13.39
CA ARG A 16 29.06 14.98 -13.66
C ARG A 16 29.93 15.13 -12.40
N PRO A 17 31.25 15.33 -12.52
CA PRO A 17 32.11 15.55 -11.36
C PRO A 17 31.83 16.92 -10.72
N LEU A 18 31.77 16.94 -9.40
CA LEU A 18 31.67 18.13 -8.55
C LEU A 18 32.94 18.98 -8.68
N GLN A 19 32.83 20.20 -9.22
CA GLN A 19 33.85 21.24 -9.05
C GLN A 19 33.67 21.89 -7.66
N GLN A 20 34.77 22.04 -6.93
CA GLN A 20 34.84 22.69 -5.62
C GLN A 20 34.72 24.22 -5.79
N GLU A 21 33.73 24.85 -5.15
CA GLU A 21 33.67 26.31 -5.00
C GLU A 21 34.43 26.76 -3.72
N PRO A 22 35.08 27.94 -3.72
CA PRO A 22 35.84 28.45 -2.57
C PRO A 22 34.94 29.14 -1.52
N PRO A 23 35.42 29.31 -0.26
CA PRO A 23 34.58 29.73 0.86
C PRO A 23 34.27 31.23 0.83
N ARG A 24 33.03 31.60 1.19
CA ARG A 24 32.60 33.00 1.39
C ARG A 24 32.92 33.49 2.82
N PRO A 25 33.33 34.77 3.00
CA PRO A 25 33.65 35.32 4.31
C PRO A 25 32.38 35.73 5.09
N GLY A 26 32.45 35.61 6.42
CA GLY A 26 31.36 35.91 7.35
C GLY A 26 31.15 37.39 7.59
N ILE A 27 29.90 37.77 7.92
CA ILE A 27 29.56 39.10 8.43
C ILE A 27 28.52 38.98 9.57
N SER A 28 28.80 39.80 10.58
CA SER A 28 28.24 40.02 11.91
C SER A 28 26.76 40.48 11.98
N MET A 29 26.14 40.24 13.14
CA MET A 29 24.85 40.81 13.59
C MET A 29 24.97 42.31 13.93
N SER A 30 24.05 43.15 13.41
CA SER A 30 23.43 44.31 14.07
C SER A 30 22.76 45.23 13.03
N ALA A 31 21.45 45.50 13.16
CA ALA A 31 20.82 46.83 13.05
C ALA A 31 19.27 46.74 12.86
N LYS A 32 18.56 47.64 13.54
CA LYS A 32 17.10 47.86 13.51
C LYS A 32 16.54 48.23 12.12
N PRO A 33 15.22 48.03 11.85
CA PRO A 33 14.57 48.52 10.64
C PRO A 33 14.09 49.98 10.80
N PRO A 34 14.07 50.80 9.72
CA PRO A 34 13.42 52.10 9.76
C PRO A 34 11.93 51.99 9.41
N SER A 35 11.18 52.88 10.06
CA SER A 35 9.75 53.16 9.92
C SER A 35 9.44 54.10 8.75
N GLY A 36 8.30 53.92 8.06
CA GLY A 36 7.56 55.03 7.42
C GLY A 36 6.83 54.75 6.10
N GLN A 37 5.49 54.69 6.17
CA GLN A 37 4.44 55.08 5.17
C GLN A 37 4.37 54.31 3.82
N ARG A 38 3.22 53.98 3.21
CA ARG A 38 1.76 54.06 3.42
C ARG A 38 1.07 53.10 2.40
N PRO A 39 -0.25 52.81 2.49
CA PRO A 39 -0.88 51.62 1.89
C PRO A 39 -1.52 51.87 0.51
N GLY A 40 -1.65 50.81 -0.30
CA GLY A 40 -2.71 50.69 -1.30
C GLY A 40 -2.27 50.41 -2.75
N ARG A 41 -2.20 49.13 -3.13
CA ARG A 41 -2.74 48.61 -4.41
C ARG A 41 -2.69 47.08 -4.38
N ALA A 42 -3.86 46.47 -4.15
CA ALA A 42 -4.04 45.03 -4.27
C ALA A 42 -3.99 44.64 -5.75
N LEU A 43 -2.84 44.18 -6.22
CA LEU A 43 -2.74 43.37 -7.44
C LEU A 43 -3.12 41.94 -7.07
N ARG A 44 -4.40 41.60 -7.26
CA ARG A 44 -4.86 40.21 -7.31
C ARG A 44 -4.29 39.58 -8.58
N ALA A 45 -3.17 38.89 -8.47
CA ALA A 45 -2.80 37.87 -9.43
C ALA A 45 -3.71 36.65 -9.20
N PRO A 46 -4.40 36.10 -10.21
CA PRO A 46 -5.11 34.85 -10.06
C PRO A 46 -4.07 33.74 -9.93
N MET A 47 -4.03 33.07 -8.77
CA MET A 47 -3.35 31.79 -8.61
C MET A 47 -3.93 30.80 -9.62
N CYS A 48 -3.22 30.68 -10.74
CA CYS A 48 -3.55 29.80 -11.85
C CYS A 48 -3.45 28.35 -11.35
N VAL A 49 -4.57 27.61 -11.42
CA VAL A 49 -4.71 26.19 -11.09
C VAL A 49 -3.95 25.36 -12.14
N ARG A 50 -2.61 25.43 -12.15
CA ARG A 50 -1.72 24.66 -13.03
C ARG A 50 -1.28 23.32 -12.44
N ALA A 51 -1.67 23.02 -11.20
CA ALA A 51 -1.09 21.92 -10.45
C ALA A 51 -2.01 20.70 -10.28
N ALA A 52 -3.33 20.79 -10.52
CA ALA A 52 -4.27 19.76 -10.08
C ALA A 52 -3.98 18.32 -10.57
N PRO A 53 -3.64 18.06 -11.85
CA PRO A 53 -3.35 16.68 -12.28
C PRO A 53 -2.03 16.15 -11.73
N ARG A 54 -0.98 16.99 -11.68
CA ARG A 54 0.32 16.64 -11.13
C ARG A 54 0.28 16.49 -9.61
N VAL A 55 -0.52 17.29 -8.93
CA VAL A 55 -0.73 17.24 -7.48
C VAL A 55 -1.56 16.02 -7.10
N VAL A 56 -2.55 15.62 -7.90
CA VAL A 56 -3.32 14.39 -7.66
C VAL A 56 -2.47 13.16 -7.97
N LEU A 57 -1.72 13.15 -9.07
CA LEU A 57 -0.81 12.04 -9.37
C LEU A 57 0.32 11.95 -8.34
N ALA A 58 0.88 13.09 -7.92
CA ALA A 58 1.84 13.16 -6.83
C ALA A 58 1.20 12.81 -5.49
N ALA A 59 -0.07 13.14 -5.23
CA ALA A 59 -0.77 12.76 -4.01
C ALA A 59 -1.10 11.25 -3.99
N LEU A 60 -1.44 10.65 -5.14
CA LEU A 60 -1.62 9.21 -5.28
C LEU A 60 -0.28 8.48 -5.22
N GLN A 61 0.80 9.03 -5.78
CA GLN A 61 2.15 8.51 -5.64
C GLN A 61 2.68 8.69 -4.23
N VAL A 62 2.40 9.80 -3.54
CA VAL A 62 2.76 10.04 -2.14
C VAL A 62 1.86 9.22 -1.21
N ALA A 63 0.61 8.94 -1.58
CA ALA A 63 -0.25 8.02 -0.84
C ALA A 63 0.16 6.57 -1.08
N ALA A 64 0.55 6.17 -2.29
CA ALA A 64 1.08 4.84 -2.58
C ALA A 64 2.48 4.65 -1.99
N TYR A 65 3.37 5.64 -2.11
CA TYR A 65 4.70 5.66 -1.50
C TYR A 65 4.61 5.81 0.00
N GLY A 66 3.66 6.58 0.52
CA GLY A 66 3.33 6.72 1.94
C GLY A 66 2.64 5.48 2.50
N PHE A 67 1.89 4.72 1.71
CA PHE A 67 1.29 3.43 2.09
C PHE A 67 2.33 2.31 2.05
N VAL A 68 3.22 2.31 1.03
CA VAL A 68 4.40 1.46 0.98
C VAL A 68 5.32 1.81 2.17
N HIS A 69 5.62 3.08 2.43
CA HIS A 69 6.33 3.50 3.65
C HIS A 69 5.56 3.13 4.92
N TRP A 70 4.23 3.26 4.98
CA TRP A 70 3.42 2.86 6.14
C TRP A 70 3.47 1.34 6.38
N TYR A 71 3.52 0.53 5.33
CA TYR A 71 3.63 -0.92 5.39
C TYR A 71 5.08 -1.41 5.59
N PHE A 72 6.09 -0.65 5.11
CA PHE A 72 7.52 -1.03 5.08
C PHE A 72 8.43 -0.27 6.08
N GLU A 73 8.04 0.86 6.68
CA GLU A 73 8.79 1.56 7.73
C GLU A 73 8.34 1.24 9.17
N PRO A 74 9.28 1.24 10.14
CA PRO A 74 9.00 1.06 11.56
C PRO A 74 8.57 2.39 12.21
N GLY A 75 7.31 2.78 12.05
CA GLY A 75 6.71 3.90 12.79
C GLY A 75 6.25 3.49 14.21
N PRO A 76 6.44 4.32 15.25
CA PRO A 76 6.12 3.97 16.63
C PRO A 76 4.62 3.94 17.01
N SER A 77 3.70 4.16 16.07
CA SER A 77 2.28 4.40 16.40
C SER A 77 1.26 4.03 15.32
N ASN A 78 1.52 3.04 14.46
CA ASN A 78 0.61 2.74 13.33
C ASN A 78 -0.58 1.83 13.74
N TRP A 79 -1.54 2.47 14.41
CA TRP A 79 -3.00 2.24 14.51
C TRP A 79 -3.61 0.85 14.27
N CYS A 80 -4.18 0.36 15.37
CA CYS A 80 -5.22 -0.67 15.53
C CYS A 80 -6.48 -0.41 14.70
N ILE A 81 -6.66 -1.06 13.55
CA ILE A 81 -8.00 -1.17 12.94
C ILE A 81 -8.68 -2.51 13.31
N TRP A 82 -7.91 -3.55 13.68
CA TRP A 82 -8.47 -4.90 13.91
C TRP A 82 -7.95 -5.63 15.17
N ASN A 83 -7.16 -4.96 16.04
CA ASN A 83 -6.39 -5.60 17.12
C ASN A 83 -7.05 -5.57 18.51
N SER A 84 -8.37 -5.58 18.59
CA SER A 84 -9.11 -5.86 19.85
C SER A 84 -8.81 -7.27 20.41
N PHE A 85 -7.99 -8.08 19.72
CA PHE A 85 -7.49 -9.38 20.16
C PHE A 85 -6.30 -9.30 21.13
N VAL A 86 -5.75 -8.11 21.39
CA VAL A 86 -4.70 -7.95 22.38
C VAL A 86 -5.32 -7.95 23.78
N MET A 87 -5.32 -9.13 24.39
CA MET A 87 -5.27 -9.32 25.85
C MET A 87 -6.54 -8.95 26.63
N ASP A 88 -7.43 -9.94 26.77
CA ASP A 88 -8.47 -9.98 27.81
C ASP A 88 -8.41 -11.35 28.49
N CYS A 89 -7.38 -11.56 29.31
CA CYS A 89 -7.34 -12.69 30.24
C CYS A 89 -8.24 -12.34 31.44
N HIS A 90 -9.57 -12.36 31.26
CA HIS A 90 -10.54 -12.24 32.34
C HIS A 90 -10.73 -13.59 33.02
N SER A 91 -9.80 -13.99 33.89
CA SER A 91 -10.06 -15.02 34.89
C SER A 91 -10.26 -14.36 36.26
N SER A 92 -11.34 -14.74 36.94
CA SER A 92 -11.72 -14.28 38.27
C SER A 92 -10.68 -14.62 39.35
N GLU A 93 -9.79 -15.58 39.09
CA GLU A 93 -8.71 -16.00 39.99
C GLU A 93 -7.63 -14.93 40.20
N GLY A 94 -7.41 -14.03 39.24
CA GLY A 94 -6.40 -12.97 39.35
C GLY A 94 -6.69 -11.92 40.42
N LEU A 95 -7.93 -11.84 40.92
CA LEU A 95 -8.36 -10.86 41.92
C LEU A 95 -8.00 -11.28 43.36
N ALA A 96 -7.69 -12.55 43.60
CA ALA A 96 -7.36 -13.05 44.94
C ALA A 96 -5.89 -12.81 45.35
N ALA A 97 -4.98 -12.68 44.38
CA ALA A 97 -3.53 -12.50 44.62
C ALA A 97 -3.13 -11.10 45.10
N GLU A 98 -4.04 -10.12 45.04
CA GLU A 98 -3.76 -8.71 45.38
C GLU A 98 -3.61 -8.47 46.88
N ARG A 99 -4.09 -9.38 47.73
CA ARG A 99 -4.12 -9.17 49.19
C ARG A 99 -2.74 -9.26 49.87
N ASP A 100 -1.81 -10.05 49.33
CA ASP A 100 -0.53 -10.36 50.00
C ASP A 100 0.72 -9.78 49.32
N ASN A 101 0.55 -9.02 48.23
CA ASN A 101 1.64 -8.42 47.46
C ASN A 101 2.75 -9.42 47.04
N ARG A 102 2.37 -10.69 46.80
CA ARG A 102 3.27 -11.82 46.48
C ARG A 102 2.80 -12.58 45.25
N THR A 103 3.73 -13.25 44.56
CA THR A 103 3.41 -14.21 43.50
C THR A 103 3.74 -15.64 43.93
N HIS A 104 3.21 -16.60 43.21
CA HIS A 104 3.44 -18.03 43.42
C HIS A 104 4.63 -18.58 42.60
N VAL A 105 5.48 -17.70 42.06
CA VAL A 105 6.70 -18.11 41.32
C VAL A 105 7.64 -18.84 42.27
N ARG A 106 8.00 -20.06 41.89
CA ARG A 106 8.88 -20.97 42.63
C ARG A 106 10.32 -20.96 42.10
N VAL A 107 10.50 -20.64 40.81
CA VAL A 107 11.81 -20.64 40.15
C VAL A 107 12.01 -19.41 39.27
N ILE A 108 13.11 -18.69 39.48
CA ILE A 108 13.54 -17.57 38.65
C ILE A 108 14.81 -17.99 37.91
N VAL A 109 14.80 -17.94 36.59
CA VAL A 109 15.97 -18.21 35.75
C VAL A 109 16.57 -16.87 35.31
N GLN A 110 17.70 -16.51 35.90
CA GLN A 110 18.42 -15.29 35.57
C GLN A 110 19.55 -15.61 34.60
N GLY A 111 19.55 -14.99 33.42
CA GLY A 111 20.63 -15.20 32.48
C GLY A 111 20.48 -14.36 31.22
N ALA A 112 21.60 -14.11 30.56
CA ALA A 112 21.59 -13.39 29.29
C ALA A 112 21.07 -14.31 28.17
N GLY A 113 20.53 -13.72 27.10
CA GLY A 113 20.25 -14.47 25.89
C GLY A 113 21.48 -15.28 25.44
N GLN A 114 21.28 -16.51 24.96
CA GLN A 114 22.34 -17.44 24.55
C GLN A 114 23.18 -18.08 25.69
N THR A 115 22.72 -18.02 26.95
CA THR A 115 23.39 -18.71 28.07
C THR A 115 22.76 -20.07 28.43
N GLY A 116 21.64 -20.46 27.81
CA GLY A 116 20.94 -21.73 28.10
C GLY A 116 19.57 -21.56 28.76
N THR A 117 19.04 -20.35 28.84
CA THR A 117 17.71 -20.05 29.41
C THR A 117 16.59 -20.93 28.84
N THR A 118 16.56 -21.15 27.52
CA THR A 118 15.57 -22.02 26.86
C THR A 118 15.69 -23.49 27.28
N SER A 119 16.91 -24.00 27.48
CA SER A 119 17.15 -25.35 27.99
C SER A 119 16.62 -25.50 29.42
N VAL A 120 16.90 -24.54 30.31
CA VAL A 120 16.41 -24.59 31.69
C VAL A 120 14.89 -24.47 31.76
N VAL A 121 14.28 -23.58 30.95
CA VAL A 121 12.81 -23.46 30.89
C VAL A 121 12.18 -24.74 30.35
N ALA A 122 12.77 -25.39 29.35
CA ALA A 122 12.29 -26.68 28.85
C ALA A 122 12.40 -27.78 29.93
N ALA A 123 13.50 -27.84 30.68
CA ALA A 123 13.65 -28.78 31.79
C ALA A 123 12.61 -28.55 32.90
N LEU A 124 12.32 -27.29 33.24
CA LEU A 124 11.26 -26.97 34.21
C LEU A 124 9.88 -27.41 33.74
N ARG A 125 9.59 -27.34 32.43
CA ARG A 125 8.35 -27.87 31.85
C ARG A 125 8.28 -29.39 31.92
N GLU A 126 9.39 -30.08 31.68
CA GLU A 126 9.47 -31.54 31.84
C GLU A 126 9.29 -31.98 33.30
N LEU A 127 9.70 -31.15 34.26
CA LEU A 127 9.39 -31.33 35.69
C LEU A 127 7.95 -30.96 36.07
N GLY A 128 7.10 -30.63 35.10
CA GLY A 128 5.69 -30.30 35.32
C GLY A 128 5.42 -28.89 35.84
N LEU A 129 6.44 -28.01 35.90
CA LEU A 129 6.21 -26.61 36.26
C LEU A 129 5.66 -25.83 35.06
N ARG A 130 4.73 -24.93 35.33
CA ARG A 130 4.24 -23.95 34.35
C ARG A 130 5.28 -22.84 34.14
N ALA A 131 6.30 -23.17 33.35
CA ALA A 131 7.47 -22.32 33.12
C ALA A 131 7.36 -21.46 31.84
N PHE A 132 7.67 -20.17 31.97
CA PHE A 132 7.62 -19.19 30.89
C PHE A 132 9.01 -18.71 30.49
N HIS A 133 9.31 -18.71 29.19
CA HIS A 133 10.48 -18.00 28.68
C HIS A 133 10.20 -16.49 28.63
N ALA A 134 11.27 -15.68 28.53
CA ALA A 134 11.17 -14.24 28.32
C ALA A 134 10.26 -13.87 27.14
N ASP A 135 10.37 -14.62 26.05
CA ASP A 135 9.54 -14.47 24.85
C ASP A 135 8.06 -14.82 25.08
N ASP A 136 7.75 -15.64 26.08
CA ASP A 136 6.36 -16.01 26.41
C ASP A 136 5.69 -14.92 27.22
N TYR A 137 6.23 -14.64 28.42
CA TYR A 137 5.56 -13.73 29.34
C TYR A 137 5.64 -12.29 28.87
N SER A 138 6.64 -11.91 28.07
CA SER A 138 6.68 -10.56 27.50
C SER A 138 5.44 -10.31 26.63
N VAL A 139 4.94 -11.30 25.89
CA VAL A 139 3.66 -11.16 25.16
C VAL A 139 2.52 -10.86 26.13
N PHE A 140 2.48 -11.54 27.27
CA PHE A 140 1.42 -11.38 28.28
C PHE A 140 1.60 -10.14 29.18
N ALA A 141 2.82 -9.63 29.36
CA ALA A 141 3.11 -8.51 30.23
C ALA A 141 3.25 -7.19 29.44
N LYS A 142 3.38 -7.22 28.11
CA LYS A 142 3.62 -6.06 27.25
C LYS A 142 2.66 -4.89 27.51
N ARG A 143 1.35 -5.15 27.66
CA ARG A 143 0.35 -4.10 27.96
C ARG A 143 0.67 -3.35 29.26
N VAL A 144 0.99 -4.11 30.32
CA VAL A 144 1.37 -3.57 31.64
C VAL A 144 2.71 -2.82 31.58
N MET A 145 3.68 -3.38 30.84
CA MET A 145 5.03 -2.84 30.78
C MET A 145 5.17 -1.59 29.91
N TYR A 146 4.29 -1.39 28.92
CA TYR A 146 4.49 -0.38 27.88
C TYR A 146 3.36 0.67 27.76
N ASP A 147 2.11 0.39 28.14
CA ASP A 147 0.99 1.34 27.95
C ASP A 147 0.82 2.31 29.14
N HIS A 148 1.24 1.94 30.36
CA HIS A 148 0.91 2.71 31.57
C HIS A 148 1.96 3.74 32.01
N GLY A 149 3.12 3.82 31.35
CA GLY A 149 4.15 4.86 31.62
C GLY A 149 4.84 4.77 33.00
N SER A 150 4.24 4.09 33.97
CA SER A 150 4.80 3.74 35.29
C SER A 150 4.56 2.26 35.57
N PHE A 151 5.64 1.57 35.92
CA PHE A 151 5.66 0.13 36.17
C PHE A 151 5.33 -0.13 37.66
N GLU A 152 4.06 -0.42 37.97
CA GLU A 152 3.61 -0.66 39.35
C GLU A 152 3.69 -2.15 39.74
N ARG A 153 4.06 -2.42 41.01
CA ARG A 153 4.21 -3.77 41.56
C ARG A 153 2.91 -4.58 41.54
N THR A 154 1.77 -3.92 41.70
CA THR A 154 0.42 -4.51 41.74
C THR A 154 -0.01 -5.07 40.39
N ASP A 155 0.17 -4.31 39.31
CA ASP A 155 -0.14 -4.76 37.95
C ASP A 155 0.73 -5.95 37.54
N TRP A 156 1.96 -5.98 38.02
CA TRP A 156 2.86 -7.09 37.84
C TRP A 156 2.37 -8.38 38.52
N ILE A 157 2.04 -8.32 39.82
CA ILE A 157 1.53 -9.48 40.56
C ILE A 157 0.27 -10.03 39.90
N ARG A 158 -0.63 -9.13 39.49
CA ARG A 158 -1.85 -9.49 38.76
C ARG A 158 -1.53 -10.25 37.46
N THR A 159 -0.53 -9.80 36.69
CA THR A 159 -0.11 -10.45 35.45
C THR A 159 0.47 -11.84 35.69
N VAL A 160 1.43 -11.96 36.61
CA VAL A 160 2.07 -13.24 36.96
C VAL A 160 1.05 -14.25 37.48
N SER A 161 0.13 -13.78 38.34
CA SER A 161 -0.95 -14.59 38.91
C SER A 161 -1.94 -15.07 37.86
N ARG A 162 -2.36 -14.19 36.94
CA ARG A 162 -3.24 -14.56 35.80
C ARG A 162 -2.62 -15.62 34.89
N CYS A 163 -1.31 -15.53 34.63
CA CYS A 163 -0.60 -16.52 33.85
C CYS A 163 -0.36 -17.85 34.59
N ARG A 164 -0.71 -17.91 35.89
CA ARG A 164 -0.39 -19.01 36.79
C ARG A 164 1.08 -19.42 36.70
N MET A 165 1.97 -18.45 36.53
CA MET A 165 3.39 -18.68 36.31
C MET A 165 4.10 -19.24 37.55
N GLU A 166 4.65 -20.44 37.43
CA GLU A 166 5.39 -21.09 38.52
C GLU A 166 6.90 -20.96 38.36
N ALA A 167 7.36 -20.75 37.13
CA ALA A 167 8.76 -20.50 36.83
C ALA A 167 8.91 -19.57 35.63
N VAL A 168 10.02 -18.84 35.58
CA VAL A 168 10.23 -17.81 34.56
C VAL A 168 11.69 -17.53 34.27
N SER A 169 12.06 -17.41 33.00
CA SER A 169 13.36 -16.84 32.61
C SER A 169 13.26 -15.37 32.33
N LEU A 170 14.15 -14.56 32.90
CA LEU A 170 14.05 -13.10 32.80
C LEU A 170 14.70 -12.57 31.53
N GLU A 171 14.09 -11.53 30.97
CA GLU A 171 14.71 -10.76 29.90
C GLU A 171 15.67 -9.72 30.50
N PRO A 172 16.99 -9.76 30.19
CA PRO A 172 17.98 -8.84 30.75
C PRO A 172 17.68 -7.36 30.48
N CYS A 173 16.97 -7.05 29.39
CA CYS A 173 16.60 -5.67 29.09
C CYS A 173 15.52 -5.15 30.05
N MET A 174 14.67 -6.00 30.61
CA MET A 174 13.53 -5.52 31.39
C MET A 174 13.85 -5.19 32.85
N ASP A 175 15.04 -5.53 33.34
CA ASP A 175 15.47 -5.31 34.73
C ASP A 175 14.44 -5.75 35.80
N THR A 176 13.79 -6.89 35.58
CA THR A 176 12.69 -7.38 36.43
C THR A 176 13.16 -8.27 37.59
N PHE A 177 14.47 -8.54 37.70
CA PHE A 177 14.99 -9.45 38.72
C PHE A 177 14.68 -9.00 40.15
N PRO A 178 14.93 -7.74 40.56
CA PRO A 178 14.62 -7.28 41.92
C PRO A 178 13.12 -7.39 42.26
N LEU A 179 12.26 -7.17 41.27
CA LEU A 179 10.82 -7.27 41.43
C LEU A 179 10.36 -8.71 41.66
N PHE A 180 10.85 -9.67 40.85
CA PHE A 180 10.52 -11.07 41.02
C PHE A 180 10.99 -11.59 42.38
N LEU A 181 12.18 -11.18 42.81
CA LEU A 181 12.71 -11.56 44.12
C LEU A 181 11.89 -10.94 45.27
N ALA A 182 11.52 -9.66 45.16
CA ALA A 182 10.72 -8.97 46.17
C ALA A 182 9.30 -9.55 46.31
N THR A 183 8.71 -9.99 45.19
CA THR A 183 7.36 -10.56 45.16
C THR A 183 7.35 -12.08 45.34
N SER A 184 8.52 -12.73 45.30
CA SER A 184 8.67 -14.20 45.40
C SER A 184 9.91 -14.55 46.25
N PRO A 185 9.98 -14.12 47.53
CA PRO A 185 11.20 -14.19 48.33
C PRO A 185 11.73 -15.62 48.53
N GLY A 186 10.85 -16.63 48.49
CA GLY A 186 11.21 -18.05 48.62
C GLY A 186 11.59 -18.75 47.31
N ALA A 187 11.57 -18.05 46.17
CA ALA A 187 11.90 -18.66 44.89
C ALA A 187 13.36 -19.16 44.87
N LYS A 188 13.57 -20.31 44.22
CA LYS A 188 14.89 -20.79 43.81
C LYS A 188 15.35 -19.97 42.60
N VAL A 189 16.63 -19.61 42.55
CA VAL A 189 17.22 -18.85 41.46
C VAL A 189 18.22 -19.72 40.73
N VAL A 190 18.05 -19.85 39.41
CA VAL A 190 18.99 -20.53 38.53
C VAL A 190 19.69 -19.48 37.67
N ILE A 191 20.99 -19.31 37.87
CA ILE A 191 21.82 -18.46 37.03
C ILE A 191 22.30 -19.28 35.85
N THR A 192 21.92 -18.89 34.63
CA THR A 192 22.55 -19.42 33.41
C THR A 192 23.62 -18.45 32.93
N TRP A 193 24.87 -18.91 32.86
CA TRP A 193 26.00 -18.06 32.49
C TRP A 193 27.09 -18.78 31.70
N ARG A 194 27.95 -17.99 31.06
CA ARG A 194 29.17 -18.39 30.34
C ARG A 194 30.25 -17.34 30.57
N SER A 195 31.51 -17.63 30.24
CA SER A 195 32.52 -16.56 30.14
C SER A 195 32.06 -15.51 29.12
N TYR A 196 32.37 -14.23 29.38
CA TYR A 196 31.94 -13.12 28.54
C TYR A 196 32.37 -13.32 27.08
N ALA A 197 33.61 -13.74 26.85
CA ALA A 197 34.12 -14.04 25.51
C ALA A 197 33.32 -15.15 24.79
N SER A 198 32.95 -16.23 25.50
CA SER A 198 32.13 -17.31 24.95
C SER A 198 30.71 -16.85 24.65
N TRP A 199 30.13 -16.02 25.52
CA TRP A 199 28.82 -15.42 25.33
C TRP A 199 28.77 -14.50 24.11
N VAL A 200 29.75 -13.59 23.95
CA VAL A 200 29.86 -12.69 22.78
C VAL A 200 29.97 -13.50 21.47
N LYS A 201 30.75 -14.59 21.47
CA LYS A 201 30.85 -15.49 20.31
C LYS A 201 29.49 -16.11 19.96
N SER A 202 28.74 -16.56 20.96
CA SER A 202 27.40 -17.13 20.78
C SER A 202 26.40 -16.09 20.27
N LEU A 203 26.42 -14.88 20.84
CA LEU A 203 25.56 -13.76 20.40
C LEU A 203 25.80 -13.40 18.94
N ARG A 204 27.07 -13.27 18.51
CA ARG A 204 27.41 -12.96 17.11
C ARG A 204 26.87 -14.03 16.15
N SER A 205 27.01 -15.31 16.51
CA SER A 205 26.46 -16.41 15.71
C SER A 205 24.93 -16.31 15.61
N ASN A 206 24.25 -15.96 16.70
CA ASN A 206 22.81 -15.77 16.70
C ASN A 206 22.37 -14.55 15.87
N ALA A 207 23.07 -13.42 15.99
CA ALA A 207 22.77 -12.19 15.24
C ALA A 207 22.76 -12.42 13.72
N ILE A 208 23.66 -13.27 13.20
CA ILE A 208 23.67 -13.65 11.79
C ILE A 208 22.41 -14.44 11.40
N LYS A 209 21.93 -15.35 12.27
CA LYS A 209 20.68 -16.10 12.04
C LYS A 209 19.47 -15.17 12.06
N GLU A 210 19.40 -14.27 13.03
CA GLU A 210 18.35 -13.27 13.16
C GLU A 210 18.34 -12.30 11.97
N GLN A 211 19.49 -11.87 11.46
CA GLN A 211 19.56 -10.99 10.29
C GLN A 211 19.00 -11.68 9.03
N ARG A 212 19.33 -12.96 8.82
CA ARG A 212 18.77 -13.75 7.71
C ARG A 212 17.27 -13.92 7.84
N PHE A 213 16.79 -14.23 9.04
CA PHE A 213 15.36 -14.32 9.32
C PHE A 213 14.68 -12.96 9.15
N GLY A 214 15.29 -11.85 9.56
CA GLY A 214 14.72 -10.50 9.46
C GLY A 214 14.48 -10.05 8.03
N VAL A 215 15.41 -10.33 7.10
CA VAL A 215 15.26 -9.94 5.68
C VAL A 215 14.07 -10.63 5.02
N ILE A 216 13.83 -11.90 5.33
CA ILE A 216 12.76 -12.70 4.72
C ILE A 216 11.46 -12.60 5.54
N GLY A 217 11.60 -12.69 6.85
CA GLY A 217 10.52 -12.81 7.82
C GLY A 217 9.86 -11.48 8.16
N ALA A 218 10.57 -10.35 8.22
CA ALA A 218 9.94 -9.09 8.63
C ALA A 218 8.78 -8.65 7.71
N PRO A 219 8.89 -8.70 6.37
CA PRO A 219 7.76 -8.40 5.48
C PRO A 219 6.59 -9.40 5.60
N LEU A 220 6.90 -10.66 5.92
CA LEU A 220 5.92 -11.74 6.08
C LEU A 220 5.20 -11.65 7.43
N LEU A 221 5.90 -11.27 8.50
CA LEU A 221 5.32 -11.02 9.82
C LEU A 221 4.32 -9.85 9.77
N ARG A 222 4.59 -8.83 8.96
CA ARG A 222 3.67 -7.69 8.75
C ARG A 222 2.43 -8.04 7.95
N ALA A 223 2.45 -9.15 7.20
CA ALA A 223 1.27 -9.60 6.46
C ALA A 223 0.08 -9.91 7.38
N ASN A 224 0.32 -10.18 8.67
CA ASN A 224 -0.75 -10.40 9.64
C ASN A 224 -1.60 -9.16 9.95
N ASN A 225 -1.16 -7.96 9.58
CA ASN A 225 -1.70 -6.72 10.18
C ASN A 225 -2.68 -5.93 9.30
N LEU A 226 -2.81 -6.22 8.00
CA LEU A 226 -3.69 -5.45 7.11
C LEU A 226 -5.11 -6.03 7.05
N LEU A 227 -5.24 -7.27 6.58
CA LEU A 227 -6.51 -7.99 6.59
C LEU A 227 -6.69 -8.74 7.93
N PRO A 228 -7.95 -9.02 8.35
CA PRO A 228 -8.26 -9.59 9.67
C PRO A 228 -7.97 -11.10 9.74
N PHE A 229 -6.75 -11.53 9.37
CA PHE A 229 -6.39 -12.94 9.30
C PHE A 229 -6.44 -13.62 10.67
N LEU A 230 -5.97 -12.99 11.74
CA LEU A 230 -6.02 -13.57 13.09
C LEU A 230 -7.47 -13.82 13.57
N PRO A 231 -8.41 -12.85 13.48
CA PRO A 231 -9.82 -13.11 13.76
C PRO A 231 -10.40 -14.26 12.94
N VAL A 232 -10.03 -14.36 11.66
CA VAL A 232 -10.48 -15.46 10.78
C VAL A 232 -9.93 -16.79 11.27
N TRP A 233 -8.63 -16.88 11.57
CA TRP A 233 -8.01 -18.09 12.10
C TRP A 233 -8.58 -18.51 13.44
N ASP A 234 -8.83 -17.57 14.33
CA ASP A 234 -9.43 -17.86 15.61
C ASP A 234 -10.88 -18.35 15.45
N ARG A 235 -11.67 -17.73 14.56
CA ARG A 235 -13.02 -18.22 14.26
C ARG A 235 -13.04 -19.63 13.67
N LEU A 236 -12.01 -20.00 12.92
CA LEU A 236 -11.88 -21.33 12.32
C LEU A 236 -11.36 -22.38 13.30
N THR A 237 -10.55 -21.99 14.29
CA THR A 237 -9.79 -22.96 15.11
C THR A 237 -10.08 -22.88 16.61
N GLY A 238 -10.52 -21.73 17.11
CA GLY A 238 -10.70 -21.42 18.54
C GLY A 238 -9.40 -21.41 19.35
N GLN A 239 -8.24 -21.62 18.71
CA GLN A 239 -6.98 -21.87 19.42
C GLN A 239 -6.36 -20.61 20.00
N ILE A 240 -6.58 -19.44 19.39
CA ILE A 240 -6.00 -18.19 19.87
C ILE A 240 -6.74 -17.76 21.13
N GLU A 241 -8.07 -17.82 21.11
CA GLU A 241 -8.89 -17.51 22.28
C GLU A 241 -8.65 -18.50 23.43
N ALA A 242 -8.50 -19.80 23.14
CA ALA A 242 -8.15 -20.80 24.16
C ALA A 242 -6.83 -20.46 24.85
N VAL A 243 -5.78 -20.12 24.08
CA VAL A 243 -4.49 -19.74 24.65
C VAL A 243 -4.54 -18.42 25.42
N ARG A 244 -5.35 -17.45 24.98
CA ARG A 244 -5.58 -16.20 25.74
C ARG A 244 -6.27 -16.47 27.07
N ARG A 245 -7.34 -17.27 27.07
CA ARG A 245 -8.10 -17.61 28.27
C ARG A 245 -7.28 -18.42 29.26
N GLU A 246 -6.52 -19.38 28.77
CA GLU A 246 -5.69 -20.25 29.60
C GLU A 246 -4.33 -19.64 29.92
N ALA A 247 -3.92 -18.56 29.26
CA ALA A 247 -2.61 -17.91 29.36
C ALA A 247 -1.43 -18.88 29.18
N ASN A 248 -1.56 -19.86 28.28
CA ASN A 248 -0.54 -20.90 28.08
C ASN A 248 0.73 -20.32 27.42
N PRO A 249 1.92 -20.91 27.70
CA PRO A 249 3.14 -20.51 27.02
C PRO A 249 3.02 -20.59 25.49
N LEU A 250 3.60 -19.61 24.81
CA LEU A 250 3.52 -19.41 23.36
C LEU A 250 4.79 -19.87 22.61
N TYR A 251 5.78 -20.36 23.34
CA TYR A 251 7.10 -20.73 22.86
C TYR A 251 7.34 -22.22 23.09
N GLY A 252 7.91 -22.90 22.08
CA GLY A 252 8.30 -24.31 22.11
C GLY A 252 7.82 -25.06 20.87
N GLY A 253 8.40 -26.25 20.61
CA GLY A 253 8.07 -27.06 19.43
C GLY A 253 6.61 -27.52 19.33
N GLY A 254 5.88 -27.60 20.46
CA GLY A 254 4.54 -28.19 20.55
C GLY A 254 3.35 -27.26 20.29
N ILE A 255 3.54 -25.95 20.10
CA ILE A 255 2.44 -24.99 19.86
C ILE A 255 1.73 -25.31 18.53
N SER A 256 0.56 -24.75 18.20
CA SER A 256 -0.07 -24.95 16.87
C SER A 256 0.34 -23.88 15.85
N VAL A 257 0.00 -24.06 14.56
CA VAL A 257 0.26 -23.04 13.52
C VAL A 257 -0.49 -21.71 13.79
N PRO A 258 -1.80 -21.71 14.11
CA PRO A 258 -2.51 -20.48 14.49
C PRO A 258 -1.88 -19.77 15.69
N VAL A 259 -1.48 -20.52 16.72
CA VAL A 259 -0.85 -19.97 17.93
C VAL A 259 0.53 -19.37 17.62
N LEU A 260 1.30 -20.01 16.74
CA LEU A 260 2.57 -19.47 16.26
C LEU A 260 2.38 -18.16 15.50
N LEU A 261 1.42 -18.09 14.57
CA LEU A 261 1.10 -16.86 13.84
C LEU A 261 0.62 -15.74 14.77
N TYR A 262 -0.19 -16.08 15.78
CA TYR A 262 -0.62 -15.15 16.81
C TYR A 262 0.56 -14.59 17.61
N ARG A 263 1.43 -15.44 18.17
CA ARG A 263 2.66 -15.01 18.87
C ARG A 263 3.49 -14.08 18.01
N TRP A 264 3.67 -14.44 16.74
CA TRP A 264 4.45 -13.66 15.79
C TRP A 264 3.82 -12.30 15.47
N ALA A 265 2.50 -12.20 15.39
CA ALA A 265 1.82 -10.92 15.28
C ALA A 265 2.03 -10.06 16.53
N CYS A 266 1.94 -10.65 17.74
CA CYS A 266 2.25 -9.98 19.00
C CYS A 266 3.71 -9.49 19.06
N ASN A 267 4.64 -10.21 18.42
CA ASN A 267 6.05 -9.83 18.35
C ASN A 267 6.36 -8.82 17.23
N GLY A 268 5.68 -8.90 16.09
CA GLY A 268 5.81 -7.99 14.96
C GLY A 268 5.29 -6.58 15.26
N TYR A 269 4.21 -6.46 16.04
CA TYR A 269 3.70 -5.19 16.56
C TYR A 269 4.75 -4.45 17.40
N SER A 270 5.61 -5.20 18.08
CA SER A 270 6.62 -4.65 18.97
C SER A 270 7.91 -4.23 18.27
N TRP A 271 8.14 -4.37 16.96
CA TRP A 271 9.45 -4.00 16.38
C TRP A 271 9.88 -2.52 16.57
N PRO A 272 8.95 -1.53 16.50
CA PRO A 272 9.23 -0.15 16.88
C PRO A 272 9.34 0.09 18.40
N VAL A 273 8.84 -0.85 19.22
CA VAL A 273 8.81 -0.82 20.70
C VAL A 273 9.97 -1.63 21.31
N THR A 274 10.49 -2.65 20.63
CA THR A 274 11.78 -3.31 20.87
C THR A 274 12.95 -2.38 20.59
N ASN A 275 12.68 -1.15 20.12
CA ASN A 275 13.55 -0.03 20.37
C ASN A 275 13.90 0.14 21.85
N VAL A 276 13.32 -0.56 22.82
CA VAL A 276 13.87 -0.69 24.19
C VAL A 276 15.30 -1.26 24.18
N GLN A 277 15.63 -2.17 23.23
CA GLN A 277 17.01 -2.58 22.95
C GLN A 277 17.88 -1.39 22.48
N ASN A 278 17.28 -0.41 21.79
CA ASN A 278 17.94 0.80 21.27
C ASN A 278 17.79 2.05 22.17
N ARG A 279 16.85 2.06 23.12
CA ARG A 279 16.44 3.19 24.00
C ARG A 279 17.03 3.05 25.40
N GLY A 280 17.93 2.08 25.58
CA GLY A 280 18.73 1.97 26.79
C GLY A 280 17.91 1.60 28.01
N THR A 281 17.54 0.33 28.12
CA THR A 281 17.34 -0.25 29.45
C THR A 281 18.66 -0.30 30.20
N ARG A 282 18.62 0.06 31.49
CA ARG A 282 19.78 0.43 32.31
C ARG A 282 20.93 -0.61 32.32
N LYS A 283 20.66 -1.89 32.05
CA LYS A 283 21.63 -2.99 32.16
C LYS A 283 22.24 -3.51 30.84
N ILE A 284 21.75 -3.11 29.66
CA ILE A 284 22.34 -3.51 28.37
C ILE A 284 23.09 -2.33 27.74
N LYS A 285 24.06 -1.78 28.47
CA LYS A 285 25.21 -1.12 27.83
C LYS A 285 26.24 -2.22 27.59
N ALA A 286 26.37 -2.66 26.33
CA ALA A 286 27.19 -3.82 25.97
C ALA A 286 28.65 -3.66 26.46
N GLY A 287 29.05 -4.53 27.38
CA GLY A 287 30.36 -4.55 28.02
C GLY A 287 30.43 -5.70 29.03
N GLU A 288 31.65 -6.16 29.33
CA GLU A 288 31.86 -7.27 30.26
C GLU A 288 31.33 -6.97 31.66
N GLU A 289 31.54 -5.74 32.13
CA GLU A 289 31.07 -5.27 33.43
C GLU A 289 29.55 -5.37 33.58
N ALA A 290 28.77 -4.94 32.59
CA ALA A 290 27.32 -5.00 32.64
C ALA A 290 26.79 -6.45 32.63
N TYR A 291 27.42 -7.31 31.81
CA TYR A 291 27.10 -8.74 31.76
C TYR A 291 27.38 -9.42 33.10
N LEU A 292 28.56 -9.18 33.68
CA LEU A 292 28.95 -9.72 34.98
C LEU A 292 28.11 -9.12 36.12
N GLY A 293 27.77 -7.83 36.04
CA GLY A 293 26.94 -7.14 37.02
C GLY A 293 25.55 -7.76 37.15
N MET A 294 24.92 -8.12 36.03
CA MET A 294 23.64 -8.84 36.01
C MET A 294 23.73 -10.22 36.70
N ILE A 295 24.82 -10.95 36.48
CA ILE A 295 25.05 -12.26 37.12
C ILE A 295 25.32 -12.08 38.61
N ASN A 296 26.16 -11.11 38.97
CA ASN A 296 26.55 -10.82 40.34
C ASN A 296 25.37 -10.31 41.17
N GLU A 297 24.44 -9.58 40.57
CA GLU A 297 23.21 -9.17 41.26
C GLU A 297 22.44 -10.37 41.81
N ALA A 298 22.28 -11.44 41.01
CA ALA A 298 21.62 -12.66 41.47
C ALA A 298 22.44 -13.38 42.57
N ARG A 299 23.78 -13.35 42.49
CA ARG A 299 24.66 -13.92 43.53
C ARG A 299 24.53 -13.19 44.87
N VAL A 300 24.45 -11.87 44.84
CA VAL A 300 24.42 -11.03 46.05
C VAL A 300 23.05 -11.09 46.73
N HIS A 301 21.96 -11.11 45.95
CA HIS A 301 20.61 -11.01 46.49
C HIS A 301 19.94 -12.36 46.73
N THR A 302 20.58 -13.48 46.40
CA THR A 302 20.03 -14.82 46.63
C THR A 302 20.88 -15.60 47.61
N GLU A 303 20.26 -16.17 48.64
CA GLU A 303 20.91 -17.09 49.56
C GLU A 303 21.50 -18.31 48.84
N ARG A 304 22.68 -18.78 49.29
CA ARG A 304 23.43 -19.87 48.66
C ARG A 304 22.65 -21.17 48.51
N GLY A 305 21.77 -21.50 49.47
CA GLY A 305 20.92 -22.71 49.41
C GLY A 305 19.78 -22.64 48.39
N ARG A 306 19.47 -21.44 47.88
CA ARG A 306 18.43 -21.19 46.87
C ARG A 306 19.01 -20.77 45.53
N LEU A 307 20.32 -20.86 45.34
CA LEU A 307 21.02 -20.42 44.15
C LEU A 307 21.75 -21.57 43.46
N LEU A 308 21.46 -21.78 42.17
CA LEU A 308 22.18 -22.72 41.32
C LEU A 308 22.85 -21.98 40.16
N GLU A 309 24.16 -22.12 40.03
CA GLU A 309 24.86 -21.73 38.80
C GLU A 309 24.86 -22.90 37.81
N PHE A 310 24.21 -22.71 36.66
CA PHE A 310 23.93 -23.79 35.72
C PHE A 310 24.46 -23.48 34.32
N ASP A 311 25.47 -24.23 33.89
CA ASP A 311 25.92 -24.25 32.50
C ASP A 311 25.30 -25.47 31.79
N ALA A 312 24.26 -25.24 30.99
CA ALA A 312 23.57 -26.30 30.27
C ALA A 312 24.47 -27.08 29.29
N SER A 313 25.68 -26.61 28.98
CA SER A 313 26.64 -27.37 28.17
C SER A 313 27.50 -28.35 28.95
N ARG A 314 27.47 -28.28 30.29
CA ARG A 314 28.32 -29.07 31.20
C ARG A 314 27.52 -29.85 32.23
N HIS A 315 26.42 -29.28 32.71
CA HIS A 315 25.55 -29.88 33.71
C HIS A 315 24.35 -30.58 33.06
N GLY A 316 23.73 -31.51 33.78
CA GLY A 316 22.58 -32.27 33.30
C GLY A 316 21.47 -32.38 34.35
N TRP A 317 20.69 -33.45 34.25
CA TRP A 317 19.57 -33.71 35.17
C TRP A 317 20.01 -33.95 36.60
N GLY A 318 21.20 -34.51 36.84
CA GLY A 318 21.67 -34.85 38.19
C GLY A 318 21.76 -33.62 39.09
N GLU A 319 22.50 -32.58 38.67
CA GLU A 319 22.64 -31.36 39.44
C GLU A 319 21.32 -30.57 39.49
N PHE A 320 20.60 -30.54 38.37
CA PHE A 320 19.37 -29.76 38.25
C PHE A 320 18.23 -30.32 39.13
N ALA A 321 17.96 -31.63 39.06
CA ALA A 321 16.93 -32.28 39.85
C ALA A 321 17.25 -32.26 41.35
N ALA A 322 18.52 -32.49 41.71
CA ALA A 322 18.97 -32.39 43.10
C ALA A 322 18.75 -30.99 43.68
N PHE A 323 19.10 -29.93 42.94
CA PHE A 323 18.82 -28.56 43.34
C PHE A 323 17.32 -28.28 43.43
N MET A 324 16.54 -28.80 42.49
CA MET A 324 15.09 -28.66 42.50
C MET A 324 14.42 -29.44 43.64
N GLY A 325 15.10 -30.42 44.23
CA GLY A 325 14.59 -31.27 45.30
C GLY A 325 13.54 -32.26 44.79
N VAL A 326 13.73 -32.75 43.56
CA VAL A 326 12.83 -33.68 42.87
C VAL A 326 13.63 -34.86 42.34
N GLU A 327 12.95 -35.98 42.10
CA GLU A 327 13.58 -37.10 41.42
C GLU A 327 13.90 -36.72 39.96
N PRO A 328 15.10 -37.09 39.45
CA PRO A 328 15.43 -36.85 38.06
C PRO A 328 14.53 -37.69 37.14
N PRO A 329 14.35 -37.28 35.88
CA PRO A 329 13.69 -38.10 34.88
C PRO A 329 14.37 -39.47 34.71
N PRO A 330 13.69 -40.43 34.05
CA PRO A 330 14.21 -41.79 33.86
C PRO A 330 15.68 -41.81 33.38
N PRO A 331 16.48 -42.79 33.84
CA PRO A 331 17.87 -42.91 33.42
C PRO A 331 18.01 -42.93 31.89
N GLY A 332 18.91 -42.10 31.36
CA GLY A 332 19.13 -41.96 29.92
C GLY A 332 18.33 -40.84 29.25
N THR A 333 17.39 -40.19 29.94
CA THR A 333 16.73 -38.98 29.43
C THR A 333 17.76 -37.84 29.29
N PRO A 334 17.98 -37.28 28.09
CA PRO A 334 18.91 -36.18 27.91
C PRO A 334 18.37 -34.88 28.52
N PHE A 335 19.27 -33.99 28.94
CA PHE A 335 18.85 -32.63 29.32
C PHE A 335 18.38 -31.86 28.07
N PRO A 336 17.26 -31.12 28.14
CA PRO A 336 16.65 -30.57 26.95
C PRO A 336 17.51 -29.47 26.29
N HIS A 337 17.73 -29.63 24.99
CA HIS A 337 18.41 -28.66 24.12
C HIS A 337 17.54 -28.31 22.91
N PRO A 338 16.48 -27.52 23.11
CA PRO A 338 15.50 -27.23 22.05
C PRO A 338 16.09 -26.54 20.82
N ARG A 339 17.23 -25.84 20.98
CA ARG A 339 17.91 -25.13 19.89
C ARG A 339 19.09 -25.92 19.36
N SER A 340 19.06 -26.20 18.06
CA SER A 340 20.18 -26.84 17.35
C SER A 340 21.19 -25.81 16.81
N LYS A 341 22.49 -26.13 16.92
CA LYS A 341 23.54 -25.35 16.25
C LYS A 341 23.37 -25.33 14.72
N ARG A 342 22.80 -26.39 14.15
CA ARG A 342 22.55 -26.55 12.71
C ARG A 342 21.22 -25.93 12.23
N ALA A 343 20.41 -25.39 13.14
CA ALA A 343 19.14 -24.75 12.79
C ALA A 343 19.35 -23.53 11.87
N ARG A 344 18.46 -23.39 10.88
CA ARG A 344 18.47 -22.29 9.89
C ARG A 344 17.98 -20.98 10.51
N THR A 345 17.01 -21.08 11.41
CA THR A 345 16.43 -20.01 12.21
C THR A 345 16.68 -20.24 13.70
N ASN A 346 16.41 -19.23 14.53
CA ASN A 346 16.44 -19.34 15.98
C ASN A 346 15.06 -19.73 16.56
N GLU A 347 14.08 -20.05 15.70
CA GLU A 347 12.71 -20.35 16.08
C GLU A 347 12.47 -21.87 16.11
N GLU A 348 12.35 -22.42 17.31
CA GLU A 348 12.17 -23.86 17.54
C GLU A 348 10.91 -24.41 16.87
N SER A 349 9.82 -23.65 16.85
CA SER A 349 8.55 -24.07 16.25
C SER A 349 8.61 -24.20 14.72
N LEU A 350 9.61 -23.59 14.05
CA LEU A 350 9.86 -23.77 12.62
C LEU A 350 10.77 -24.98 12.33
N GLU A 351 11.70 -25.27 13.24
CA GLU A 351 12.77 -26.25 13.01
C GLU A 351 12.43 -27.63 13.58
N SER A 352 11.59 -27.71 14.61
CA SER A 352 11.13 -28.96 15.22
C SER A 352 10.37 -29.85 14.22
N ASN A 353 9.67 -29.24 13.27
CA ASN A 353 9.01 -29.96 12.18
C ASN A 353 9.17 -29.18 10.86
N PRO A 354 10.03 -29.64 9.93
CA PRO A 354 10.29 -28.95 8.67
C PRO A 354 9.05 -28.72 7.81
N VAL A 355 8.13 -29.69 7.76
CA VAL A 355 6.89 -29.60 6.97
C VAL A 355 6.02 -28.46 7.50
N ARG A 356 5.86 -28.42 8.83
CA ARG A 356 5.11 -27.38 9.50
C ARG A 356 5.77 -26.01 9.34
N GLY A 357 7.09 -25.92 9.51
CA GLY A 357 7.83 -24.67 9.30
C GLY A 357 7.68 -24.12 7.88
N THR A 358 7.79 -24.98 6.87
CA THR A 358 7.53 -24.62 5.46
C THR A 358 6.08 -24.18 5.25
N PHE A 359 5.11 -24.86 5.84
CA PHE A 359 3.69 -24.50 5.73
C PHE A 359 3.40 -23.12 6.34
N VAL A 360 3.99 -22.80 7.50
CA VAL A 360 3.86 -21.48 8.14
C VAL A 360 4.38 -20.37 7.22
N LEU A 361 5.57 -20.55 6.63
CA LEU A 361 6.14 -19.58 5.71
C LEU A 361 5.30 -19.41 4.44
N PHE A 362 4.81 -20.52 3.88
CA PHE A 362 3.90 -20.50 2.73
C PHE A 362 2.63 -19.70 3.03
N LEU A 363 2.01 -19.94 4.19
CA LEU A 363 0.79 -19.26 4.60
C LEU A 363 0.99 -17.74 4.73
N GLN A 364 2.12 -17.31 5.28
CA GLN A 364 2.46 -15.90 5.33
C GLN A 364 2.65 -15.27 3.95
N CYS A 365 3.25 -16.00 3.00
CA CYS A 365 3.34 -15.54 1.61
C CYS A 365 1.94 -15.34 1.00
N VAL A 366 1.02 -16.28 1.22
CA VAL A 366 -0.37 -16.17 0.74
C VAL A 366 -1.07 -14.95 1.35
N MET A 367 -0.94 -14.76 2.67
CA MET A 367 -1.49 -13.59 3.37
C MET A 367 -0.92 -12.28 2.82
N HIS A 368 0.37 -12.24 2.52
CA HIS A 368 1.03 -11.07 1.94
C HIS A 368 0.50 -10.76 0.53
N VAL A 369 0.29 -11.77 -0.31
CA VAL A 369 -0.31 -11.62 -1.64
C VAL A 369 -1.75 -11.12 -1.55
N ALA A 370 -2.54 -11.68 -0.63
CA ALA A 370 -3.92 -11.24 -0.40
C ALA A 370 -4.00 -9.76 0.03
N ASN A 371 -3.11 -9.33 0.92
CA ASN A 371 -2.97 -7.92 1.29
C ASN A 371 -2.64 -7.04 0.07
N TYR A 372 -1.67 -7.44 -0.74
CA TYR A 372 -1.29 -6.72 -1.95
C TYR A 372 -2.48 -6.56 -2.92
N CYS A 373 -3.21 -7.64 -3.16
CA CYS A 373 -4.40 -7.62 -4.02
C CYS A 373 -5.48 -6.67 -3.48
N ALA A 374 -5.77 -6.70 -2.18
CA ALA A 374 -6.76 -5.81 -1.56
C ALA A 374 -6.39 -4.33 -1.75
N VAL A 375 -5.12 -3.99 -1.54
CA VAL A 375 -4.60 -2.62 -1.73
C VAL A 375 -4.67 -2.21 -3.19
N ALA A 376 -4.27 -3.08 -4.11
CA ALA A 376 -4.32 -2.79 -5.53
C ALA A 376 -5.76 -2.52 -6.02
N VAL A 377 -6.73 -3.29 -5.54
CA VAL A 377 -8.17 -3.07 -5.83
C VAL A 377 -8.64 -1.75 -5.25
N ALA A 378 -8.33 -1.45 -3.98
CA ALA A 378 -8.70 -0.20 -3.33
C ALA A 378 -8.13 1.03 -4.05
N LEU A 379 -6.85 0.99 -4.44
CA LEU A 379 -6.21 2.08 -5.18
C LEU A 379 -6.83 2.26 -6.57
N ARG A 380 -7.19 1.19 -7.27
CA ARG A 380 -7.90 1.28 -8.56
C ARG A 380 -9.29 1.90 -8.40
N ALA A 381 -10.03 1.50 -7.37
CA ALA A 381 -11.34 2.07 -7.08
C ALA A 381 -11.25 3.56 -6.72
N LEU A 382 -10.28 3.95 -5.89
CA LEU A 382 -10.03 5.35 -5.53
C LEU A 382 -9.56 6.18 -6.72
N ALA A 383 -8.69 5.63 -7.58
CA ALA A 383 -8.27 6.29 -8.81
C ALA A 383 -9.45 6.49 -9.77
N GLY A 384 -10.34 5.50 -9.90
CA GLY A 384 -11.58 5.62 -10.67
C GLY A 384 -12.53 6.69 -10.10
N ALA A 385 -12.72 6.70 -8.78
CA ALA A 385 -13.55 7.70 -8.11
C ALA A 385 -12.96 9.12 -8.22
N ALA A 386 -11.65 9.27 -8.00
CA ALA A 386 -10.95 10.54 -8.18
C ALA A 386 -11.00 11.02 -9.63
N TRP A 387 -10.85 10.12 -10.60
CA TRP A 387 -11.01 10.41 -12.03
C TRP A 387 -12.42 10.92 -12.33
N SER A 388 -13.46 10.29 -11.80
CA SER A 388 -14.85 10.73 -11.98
C SER A 388 -15.18 12.09 -11.34
N LEU A 389 -14.45 12.48 -10.29
CA LEU A 389 -14.62 13.77 -9.60
C LEU A 389 -13.81 14.90 -10.26
N LEU A 390 -12.63 14.59 -10.81
CA LEU A 390 -11.72 15.56 -11.43
C LEU A 390 -12.03 15.78 -12.90
N VAL A 391 -12.44 14.73 -13.60
CA VAL A 391 -13.01 14.81 -14.94
C VAL A 391 -14.51 14.86 -14.78
N ARG A 392 -15.04 16.05 -14.48
CA ARG A 392 -16.47 16.31 -14.73
C ARG A 392 -16.67 16.13 -16.23
N PRO A 393 -17.49 15.18 -16.70
CA PRO A 393 -18.02 15.29 -18.06
C PRO A 393 -18.77 16.63 -18.06
N GLY A 394 -18.28 17.59 -18.84
CA GLY A 394 -18.92 18.91 -18.89
C GLY A 394 -20.35 18.77 -19.41
N GLY A 395 -21.35 19.06 -18.57
CA GLY A 395 -22.76 19.17 -18.96
C GLY A 395 -23.71 18.14 -18.30
N PRO A 396 -24.98 18.49 -18.07
CA PRO A 396 -25.98 17.56 -17.53
C PRO A 396 -26.47 16.61 -18.64
N GLY A 397 -26.15 15.31 -18.54
CA GLY A 397 -26.68 14.26 -19.41
C GLY A 397 -25.62 13.24 -19.89
N PRO A 398 -26.01 12.00 -20.26
CA PRO A 398 -25.15 11.05 -20.97
C PRO A 398 -24.53 11.65 -22.25
N LEU A 399 -23.26 11.33 -22.55
CA LEU A 399 -22.54 11.89 -23.71
C LEU A 399 -23.25 11.63 -25.06
N ALA A 400 -23.98 10.53 -25.18
CA ALA A 400 -24.72 10.17 -26.39
C ALA A 400 -25.91 11.11 -26.64
N GLU A 401 -26.64 11.53 -25.59
CA GLU A 401 -27.72 12.53 -25.71
C GLU A 401 -27.13 13.88 -26.15
N ARG A 402 -25.99 14.27 -25.58
CA ARG A 402 -25.27 15.48 -25.98
C ARG A 402 -24.82 15.46 -27.44
N LEU A 403 -24.48 14.28 -27.99
CA LEU A 403 -24.12 14.15 -29.41
C LEU A 403 -25.31 14.43 -30.32
N ALA A 404 -26.47 13.87 -30.01
CA ALA A 404 -27.70 14.11 -30.75
C ALA A 404 -28.12 15.59 -30.68
N ASP A 405 -28.09 16.19 -29.49
CA ASP A 405 -28.39 17.62 -29.29
C ASP A 405 -27.42 18.53 -30.04
N ALA A 406 -26.12 18.19 -30.03
CA ALA A 406 -25.10 18.94 -30.74
C ALA A 406 -25.31 18.91 -32.26
N LEU A 407 -25.64 17.75 -32.83
CA LEU A 407 -25.93 17.58 -34.26
C LEU A 407 -27.26 18.23 -34.66
N ALA A 408 -28.27 18.18 -33.81
CA ALA A 408 -29.54 18.86 -34.02
C ALA A 408 -29.39 20.39 -34.01
N ALA A 409 -28.51 20.93 -33.14
CA ALA A 409 -28.21 22.36 -33.11
C ALA A 409 -27.43 22.82 -34.34
N CYS A 410 -26.48 22.02 -34.82
CA CYS A 410 -25.74 22.27 -36.05
C CYS A 410 -25.20 20.94 -36.60
N PRO A 411 -25.60 20.51 -37.80
CA PRO A 411 -25.24 19.21 -38.37
C PRO A 411 -23.82 19.23 -38.97
N VAL A 412 -22.87 19.86 -38.29
CA VAL A 412 -21.47 20.01 -38.69
C VAL A 412 -20.54 19.65 -37.54
N VAL A 413 -19.60 18.77 -37.84
CA VAL A 413 -18.40 18.51 -37.03
C VAL A 413 -17.22 19.19 -37.72
N ALA A 414 -16.62 20.17 -37.05
CA ALA A 414 -15.51 20.93 -37.61
C ALA A 414 -14.16 20.29 -37.24
N VAL A 415 -13.33 20.00 -38.24
CA VAL A 415 -11.99 19.43 -38.05
C VAL A 415 -10.93 20.53 -38.15
N LEU A 416 -10.20 20.78 -37.07
CA LEU A 416 -9.15 21.80 -36.99
C LEU A 416 -7.76 21.16 -37.14
N GLY A 417 -7.26 21.14 -38.38
CA GLY A 417 -5.94 20.61 -38.71
C GLY A 417 -4.83 21.66 -38.61
N ASP A 418 -3.67 21.24 -38.10
CA ASP A 418 -2.36 21.90 -38.25
C ASP A 418 -2.21 23.32 -37.68
N LEU A 419 -3.03 23.67 -36.70
CA LEU A 419 -2.98 24.93 -35.95
C LEU A 419 -2.13 24.81 -34.66
N GLU A 420 -1.57 25.94 -34.21
CA GLU A 420 -1.00 26.04 -32.86
C GLU A 420 -2.12 26.13 -31.80
N PRO A 421 -1.87 25.73 -30.53
CA PRO A 421 -2.92 25.63 -29.51
C PRO A 421 -3.75 26.90 -29.25
N GLU A 422 -3.17 28.09 -29.43
CA GLU A 422 -3.87 29.36 -29.27
C GLU A 422 -4.75 29.68 -30.49
N GLU A 423 -4.25 29.40 -31.70
CA GLU A 423 -4.99 29.56 -32.96
C GLU A 423 -6.17 28.59 -33.01
N ALA A 424 -5.95 27.34 -32.62
CA ALA A 424 -6.99 26.32 -32.53
C ALA A 424 -8.11 26.72 -31.57
N LEU A 425 -7.76 27.30 -30.40
CA LEU A 425 -8.75 27.78 -29.45
C LEU A 425 -9.52 29.00 -29.98
N GLY A 426 -8.84 29.96 -30.62
CA GLY A 426 -9.49 31.12 -31.26
C GLY A 426 -10.48 30.69 -32.34
N ALA A 427 -10.04 29.81 -33.24
CA ALA A 427 -10.87 29.19 -34.26
C ALA A 427 -12.09 28.47 -33.67
N ALA A 428 -11.88 27.61 -32.66
CA ALA A 428 -12.94 26.84 -32.04
C ALA A 428 -13.98 27.72 -31.33
N ARG A 429 -13.58 28.87 -30.77
CA ARG A 429 -14.53 29.84 -30.19
C ARG A 429 -15.40 30.47 -31.27
N THR A 430 -14.82 30.90 -32.39
CA THR A 430 -15.57 31.43 -33.53
C THR A 430 -16.57 30.39 -34.07
N LEU A 431 -16.15 29.12 -34.18
CA LEU A 431 -17.03 28.01 -34.58
C LEU A 431 -18.18 27.83 -33.57
N ALA A 432 -17.89 27.88 -32.28
CA ALA A 432 -18.90 27.80 -31.23
C ALA A 432 -19.89 28.97 -31.30
N ASP A 433 -19.42 30.19 -31.51
CA ASP A 433 -20.28 31.37 -31.67
C ASP A 433 -21.13 31.31 -32.95
N ALA A 434 -20.61 30.66 -34.00
CA ALA A 434 -21.35 30.39 -35.23
C ALA A 434 -22.48 29.35 -35.05
N GLY A 435 -22.43 28.54 -33.99
CA GLY A 435 -23.43 27.53 -33.64
C GLY A 435 -22.92 26.09 -33.74
N ILE A 436 -21.68 25.86 -34.19
CA ILE A 436 -21.08 24.53 -34.26
C ILE A 436 -20.82 24.02 -32.84
N ARG A 437 -21.17 22.76 -32.57
CA ARG A 437 -21.11 22.17 -31.23
C ARG A 437 -20.16 20.98 -31.13
N ILE A 438 -19.52 20.58 -32.22
CA ILE A 438 -18.55 19.49 -32.23
C ILE A 438 -17.30 19.94 -33.00
N VAL A 439 -16.15 19.87 -32.33
CA VAL A 439 -14.85 20.26 -32.89
C VAL A 439 -13.86 19.13 -32.67
N GLU A 440 -13.17 18.70 -33.73
CA GLU A 440 -12.17 17.63 -33.69
C GLU A 440 -10.78 18.17 -34.03
N VAL A 441 -9.75 17.60 -33.39
CA VAL A 441 -8.35 17.83 -33.74
C VAL A 441 -7.73 16.54 -34.28
N PRO A 442 -7.14 16.54 -35.49
CA PRO A 442 -6.43 15.38 -36.02
C PRO A 442 -5.18 15.04 -35.20
N LEU A 443 -5.01 13.77 -34.83
CA LEU A 443 -3.82 13.31 -34.10
C LEU A 443 -2.53 13.33 -34.93
N ASN A 444 -2.63 13.48 -36.25
CA ASN A 444 -1.49 13.67 -37.14
C ASN A 444 -1.06 15.14 -37.30
N SER A 445 -1.67 16.07 -36.56
CA SER A 445 -1.25 17.49 -36.55
C SER A 445 0.00 17.73 -35.69
N ARG A 446 0.57 18.95 -35.76
CA ARG A 446 1.83 19.30 -35.08
C ARG A 446 1.83 19.14 -33.55
N LYS A 447 0.76 19.57 -32.87
CA LYS A 447 0.63 19.55 -31.40
C LYS A 447 -0.78 19.14 -30.95
N PRO A 448 -1.24 17.94 -31.32
CA PRO A 448 -2.66 17.58 -31.26
C PRO A 448 -3.14 17.50 -29.82
N GLU A 449 -2.36 16.91 -28.92
CA GLU A 449 -2.69 16.78 -27.49
C GLU A 449 -2.79 18.15 -26.79
N GLU A 450 -1.87 19.08 -27.10
CA GLU A 450 -1.91 20.42 -26.54
C GLU A 450 -3.11 21.22 -27.05
N CYS A 451 -3.45 21.09 -28.33
CA CYS A 451 -4.65 21.68 -28.92
C CYS A 451 -5.91 21.12 -28.24
N ILE A 452 -6.09 19.79 -28.19
CA ILE A 452 -7.25 19.16 -27.54
C ILE A 452 -7.40 19.64 -26.09
N ALA A 453 -6.29 19.71 -25.35
CA ALA A 453 -6.30 20.15 -23.96
C ALA A 453 -6.60 21.65 -23.81
N SER A 454 -6.17 22.48 -24.77
CA SER A 454 -6.52 23.90 -24.85
C SER A 454 -8.01 24.08 -25.11
N LEU A 455 -8.55 23.37 -26.10
CA LEU A 455 -9.96 23.41 -26.49
C LEU A 455 -10.88 22.93 -25.36
N SER A 456 -10.58 21.78 -24.75
CA SER A 456 -11.43 21.19 -23.70
C SER A 456 -11.55 22.08 -22.47
N ARG A 457 -10.52 22.89 -22.17
CA ARG A 457 -10.51 23.86 -21.07
C ARG A 457 -11.09 25.23 -21.45
N GLY A 458 -10.96 25.61 -22.72
CA GLY A 458 -11.21 26.97 -23.18
C GLY A 458 -12.57 27.20 -23.85
N LEU A 459 -13.32 26.13 -24.16
CA LEU A 459 -14.63 26.18 -24.80
C LEU A 459 -15.79 25.99 -23.79
N PRO A 460 -17.01 26.48 -24.12
CA PRO A 460 -18.19 26.29 -23.27
C PRO A 460 -18.58 24.80 -23.10
N ALA A 461 -19.23 24.46 -22.00
CA ALA A 461 -19.65 23.07 -21.68
C ALA A 461 -20.59 22.43 -22.72
N GLY A 462 -21.26 23.23 -23.55
CA GLY A 462 -22.12 22.77 -24.66
C GLY A 462 -21.38 22.34 -25.92
N VAL A 463 -20.04 22.46 -25.97
CA VAL A 463 -19.22 22.05 -27.12
C VAL A 463 -18.51 20.74 -26.81
N ILE A 464 -18.64 19.76 -27.71
CA ILE A 464 -17.92 18.49 -27.67
C ILE A 464 -16.58 18.69 -28.37
N VAL A 465 -15.49 18.46 -27.63
CA VAL A 465 -14.13 18.46 -28.16
C VAL A 465 -13.71 17.02 -28.40
N GLY A 466 -13.30 16.69 -29.62
CA GLY A 466 -12.86 15.36 -30.00
C GLY A 466 -11.47 15.33 -30.62
N SER A 467 -11.00 14.11 -30.87
CA SER A 467 -9.86 13.84 -31.73
C SER A 467 -10.31 13.07 -32.96
N CYS A 468 -9.61 13.24 -34.08
CA CYS A 468 -9.78 12.42 -35.26
C CYS A 468 -8.43 11.82 -35.71
N SER A 469 -8.47 10.91 -36.68
CA SER A 469 -7.29 10.11 -37.08
C SER A 469 -6.78 9.18 -35.96
N VAL A 470 -7.67 8.70 -35.09
CA VAL A 470 -7.34 7.71 -34.05
C VAL A 470 -7.17 6.34 -34.71
N LEU A 471 -5.98 5.74 -34.63
CA LEU A 471 -5.67 4.48 -35.31
C LEU A 471 -5.41 3.32 -34.35
N THR A 472 -4.94 3.60 -33.13
CA THR A 472 -4.49 2.61 -32.17
C THR A 472 -5.12 2.79 -30.80
N GLU A 473 -4.99 1.78 -29.94
CA GLU A 473 -5.40 1.89 -28.53
C GLU A 473 -4.60 2.98 -27.77
N ASP A 474 -3.33 3.18 -28.13
CA ASP A 474 -2.49 4.22 -27.53
C ASP A 474 -2.98 5.62 -27.90
N ASP A 475 -3.44 5.82 -29.14
CA ASP A 475 -4.06 7.07 -29.59
C ASP A 475 -5.32 7.41 -28.77
N VAL A 476 -6.14 6.40 -28.46
CA VAL A 476 -7.32 6.55 -27.60
C VAL A 476 -6.92 7.03 -26.20
N VAL A 477 -5.85 6.45 -25.65
CA VAL A 477 -5.34 6.84 -24.33
C VAL A 477 -4.81 8.26 -24.35
N ALA A 478 -4.01 8.63 -25.37
CA ALA A 478 -3.47 9.96 -25.53
C ALA A 478 -4.58 11.03 -25.66
N ALA A 479 -5.57 10.79 -26.52
CA ALA A 479 -6.71 11.68 -26.70
C ALA A 479 -7.53 11.85 -25.42
N ALA A 480 -7.79 10.76 -24.69
CA ALA A 480 -8.51 10.80 -23.41
C ALA A 480 -7.74 11.60 -22.35
N ILE A 481 -6.42 11.44 -22.26
CA ILE A 481 -5.56 12.21 -21.34
C ILE A 481 -5.57 13.70 -21.70
N ALA A 482 -5.58 14.03 -22.98
CA ALA A 482 -5.68 15.41 -23.46
C ALA A 482 -7.07 16.03 -23.19
N GLY A 483 -8.08 15.22 -22.84
CA GLY A 483 -9.42 15.68 -22.50
C GLY A 483 -10.41 15.66 -23.67
N ALA A 484 -10.16 14.85 -24.71
CA ALA A 484 -11.15 14.58 -25.74
C ALA A 484 -12.37 13.86 -25.12
N ALA A 485 -13.56 14.24 -25.58
CA ALA A 485 -14.83 13.60 -25.26
C ALA A 485 -15.32 12.71 -26.41
N LEU A 486 -14.73 12.82 -27.60
CA LEU A 486 -15.08 12.05 -28.78
C LEU A 486 -13.80 11.60 -29.51
N ALA A 487 -13.78 10.37 -30.00
CA ALA A 487 -12.67 9.80 -30.77
C ALA A 487 -13.20 9.25 -32.10
N SER A 488 -12.68 9.82 -33.19
CA SER A 488 -13.01 9.43 -34.55
C SER A 488 -11.84 8.71 -35.22
N SER A 489 -12.13 7.54 -35.79
CA SER A 489 -11.17 6.74 -36.55
C SER A 489 -11.56 6.69 -38.04
N PRO A 490 -10.58 6.65 -38.97
CA PRO A 490 -10.86 6.53 -40.40
C PRO A 490 -11.27 5.10 -40.81
N HIS A 491 -11.33 4.16 -39.87
CA HIS A 491 -11.73 2.77 -40.04
C HIS A 491 -12.42 2.23 -38.79
N ALA A 492 -13.09 1.07 -38.88
CA ALA A 492 -13.83 0.46 -37.78
C ALA A 492 -13.05 -0.68 -37.08
N ASP A 493 -12.02 -0.34 -36.30
CA ASP A 493 -11.34 -1.31 -35.44
C ASP A 493 -12.08 -1.49 -34.10
N GLY A 494 -12.54 -2.72 -33.85
CA GLY A 494 -13.25 -3.07 -32.62
C GLY A 494 -12.46 -2.86 -31.34
N ALA A 495 -11.12 -3.00 -31.34
CA ALA A 495 -10.28 -2.75 -30.17
C ALA A 495 -10.30 -1.26 -29.80
N VAL A 496 -10.12 -0.39 -30.81
CA VAL A 496 -10.18 1.08 -30.68
C VAL A 496 -11.56 1.52 -30.18
N ILE A 497 -12.65 1.01 -30.78
CA ILE A 497 -14.02 1.33 -30.38
C ILE A 497 -14.26 0.94 -28.92
N ARG A 498 -13.96 -0.32 -28.54
CA ARG A 498 -14.19 -0.79 -27.18
C ARG A 498 -13.36 -0.02 -26.15
N LEU A 499 -12.10 0.31 -26.46
CA LEU A 499 -11.28 1.11 -25.54
C LEU A 499 -11.81 2.54 -25.41
N THR A 500 -12.23 3.15 -26.51
CA THR A 500 -12.86 4.48 -26.51
C THR A 500 -14.04 4.53 -25.55
N LYS A 501 -14.92 3.52 -25.62
CA LYS A 501 -16.05 3.38 -24.70
C LYS A 501 -15.62 3.14 -23.25
N ARG A 502 -14.62 2.28 -23.01
CA ARG A 502 -14.05 2.07 -21.65
C ARG A 502 -13.45 3.34 -21.05
N ARG A 503 -12.99 4.29 -21.88
CA ARG A 503 -12.47 5.59 -21.46
C ARG A 503 -13.56 6.65 -21.26
N GLY A 504 -14.82 6.31 -21.49
CA GLY A 504 -15.96 7.23 -21.32
C GLY A 504 -16.12 8.27 -22.43
N MET A 505 -15.48 8.04 -23.59
CA MET A 505 -15.59 8.91 -24.77
C MET A 505 -16.63 8.38 -25.76
N LEU A 506 -17.16 9.26 -26.61
CA LEU A 506 -17.94 8.90 -27.80
C LEU A 506 -17.03 8.26 -28.85
N SER A 507 -17.50 7.19 -29.49
CA SER A 507 -16.77 6.54 -30.58
C SER A 507 -17.48 6.79 -31.91
N LEU A 508 -16.76 7.39 -32.86
CA LEU A 508 -17.22 7.71 -34.22
C LEU A 508 -16.28 7.08 -35.26
N PRO A 509 -16.30 5.75 -35.44
CA PRO A 509 -15.52 5.09 -36.48
C PRO A 509 -16.10 5.37 -37.87
N SER A 510 -15.23 5.41 -38.86
CA SER A 510 -15.63 5.52 -40.26
C SER A 510 -15.73 4.15 -40.92
N VAL A 511 -16.70 4.00 -41.82
CA VAL A 511 -17.06 2.77 -42.53
C VAL A 511 -17.32 3.04 -44.00
N CYS A 512 -17.09 2.03 -44.82
CA CYS A 512 -17.35 2.05 -46.27
C CYS A 512 -18.19 0.85 -46.74
N THR A 513 -18.74 0.03 -45.83
CA THR A 513 -19.76 -0.99 -46.13
C THR A 513 -20.79 -1.18 -44.99
N PRO A 514 -21.98 -1.77 -45.25
CA PRO A 514 -22.95 -2.12 -44.20
C PRO A 514 -22.42 -3.14 -43.19
N SER A 515 -21.56 -4.07 -43.64
CA SER A 515 -20.94 -5.07 -42.76
C SER A 515 -20.02 -4.41 -41.73
N GLU A 516 -19.21 -3.44 -42.15
CA GLU A 516 -18.38 -2.64 -41.24
C GLU A 516 -19.22 -1.81 -40.28
N ALA A 517 -20.31 -1.20 -40.78
CA ALA A 517 -21.26 -0.46 -39.95
C ALA A 517 -21.87 -1.34 -38.84
N ALA A 518 -22.35 -2.53 -39.20
CA ALA A 518 -22.90 -3.48 -38.23
C ALA A 518 -21.85 -3.94 -37.21
N ALA A 519 -20.61 -4.19 -37.65
CA ALA A 519 -19.52 -4.57 -36.76
C ALA A 519 -19.15 -3.44 -35.78
N ALA A 520 -19.08 -2.20 -36.26
CA ALA A 520 -18.80 -1.03 -35.44
C ALA A 520 -19.86 -0.82 -34.35
N LEU A 521 -21.15 -0.92 -34.70
CA LEU A 521 -22.26 -0.80 -33.76
C LEU A 521 -22.23 -1.92 -32.71
N ARG A 522 -21.95 -3.16 -33.12
CA ARG A 522 -21.75 -4.29 -32.17
C ARG A 522 -20.62 -4.05 -31.18
N HIS A 523 -19.62 -3.27 -31.55
CA HIS A 523 -18.50 -2.90 -30.67
C HIS A 523 -18.79 -1.68 -29.79
N GLY A 524 -19.93 -1.03 -29.99
CA GLY A 524 -20.41 0.08 -29.16
C GLY A 524 -20.14 1.47 -29.75
N ALA A 525 -19.98 1.59 -31.08
CA ALA A 525 -19.93 2.90 -31.74
C ALA A 525 -21.19 3.73 -31.44
N ASP A 526 -21.01 5.01 -31.16
CA ASP A 526 -22.11 5.95 -30.85
C ASP A 526 -22.65 6.63 -32.10
N ALA A 527 -21.82 6.72 -33.14
CA ALA A 527 -22.17 7.26 -34.45
C ALA A 527 -21.25 6.62 -35.51
N LEU A 528 -21.63 6.75 -36.78
CA LEU A 528 -20.88 6.19 -37.90
C LEU A 528 -20.46 7.29 -38.87
N GLY A 529 -19.19 7.31 -39.26
CA GLY A 529 -18.69 8.14 -40.34
C GLY A 529 -18.71 7.40 -41.69
N VAL A 530 -19.09 8.05 -42.78
CA VAL A 530 -18.89 7.53 -44.13
C VAL A 530 -17.61 8.12 -44.67
N PHE A 531 -16.64 7.25 -45.02
CA PHE A 531 -15.36 7.68 -45.57
C PHE A 531 -14.75 6.60 -46.47
N PRO A 532 -14.20 6.95 -47.65
CA PRO A 532 -14.26 8.27 -48.30
C PRO A 532 -15.63 8.52 -48.93
N ALA A 533 -16.24 9.68 -48.62
CA ALA A 533 -17.59 10.00 -49.08
C ALA A 533 -17.67 10.25 -50.60
N GLU A 534 -16.58 10.73 -51.21
CA GLU A 534 -16.50 11.05 -52.63
C GLU A 534 -16.69 9.82 -53.53
N ARG A 535 -16.49 8.62 -52.98
CA ARG A 535 -16.73 7.34 -53.68
C ARG A 535 -18.10 6.74 -53.38
N MET A 536 -18.86 7.32 -52.44
CA MET A 536 -20.15 6.81 -52.02
C MET A 536 -21.27 7.54 -52.75
N GLN A 537 -21.86 6.93 -53.77
CA GLN A 537 -23.00 7.55 -54.46
C GLN A 537 -24.19 7.76 -53.50
N PRO A 538 -24.90 8.90 -53.57
CA PRO A 538 -26.09 9.19 -52.76
C PRO A 538 -27.09 8.01 -52.70
N LYS A 539 -27.40 7.40 -53.84
CA LYS A 539 -28.31 6.24 -53.92
C LYS A 539 -27.82 5.02 -53.13
N ALA A 540 -26.51 4.78 -53.10
CA ALA A 540 -25.93 3.67 -52.35
C ALA A 540 -26.01 3.93 -50.84
N LEU A 541 -25.76 5.17 -50.41
CA LEU A 541 -25.90 5.57 -49.00
C LEU A 541 -27.35 5.48 -48.53
N ALA A 542 -28.31 5.86 -49.37
CA ALA A 542 -29.74 5.72 -49.07
C ALA A 542 -30.13 4.25 -48.83
N ALA A 543 -29.61 3.33 -49.66
CA ALA A 543 -29.84 1.90 -49.48
C ALA A 543 -29.19 1.36 -48.20
N TRP A 544 -28.00 1.83 -47.84
CA TRP A 544 -27.38 1.47 -46.56
C TRP A 544 -28.20 1.94 -45.37
N ARG A 545 -28.72 3.18 -45.43
CA ARG A 545 -29.47 3.78 -44.33
C ARG A 545 -30.68 2.94 -43.93
N GLN A 546 -31.30 2.25 -44.90
CA GLN A 546 -32.43 1.32 -44.67
C GLN A 546 -32.03 0.07 -43.85
N SER A 547 -30.75 -0.32 -43.88
CA SER A 547 -30.22 -1.49 -43.16
C SER A 547 -29.64 -1.16 -41.78
N LEU A 548 -29.62 0.12 -41.40
CA LEU A 548 -29.06 0.60 -40.13
C LEU A 548 -30.18 1.10 -39.20
N PRO A 549 -30.01 0.99 -37.86
CA PRO A 549 -30.95 1.57 -36.91
C PRO A 549 -31.16 3.07 -37.16
N LEU A 550 -32.41 3.53 -37.12
CA LEU A 550 -32.77 4.91 -37.45
C LEU A 550 -32.27 5.94 -36.43
N ASP A 551 -32.01 5.51 -35.20
CA ASP A 551 -31.52 6.32 -34.08
C ASP A 551 -30.00 6.51 -34.06
N VAL A 552 -29.24 5.77 -34.88
CA VAL A 552 -27.79 5.92 -34.97
C VAL A 552 -27.42 7.12 -35.85
N PRO A 553 -26.63 8.09 -35.35
CA PRO A 553 -26.15 9.19 -36.16
C PRO A 553 -25.20 8.72 -37.27
N LEU A 554 -25.45 9.18 -38.49
CA LEU A 554 -24.63 8.89 -39.67
C LEU A 554 -24.05 10.18 -40.24
N LEU A 555 -22.73 10.29 -40.25
CA LEU A 555 -22.01 11.49 -40.65
C LEU A 555 -21.25 11.28 -41.96
N VAL A 556 -21.33 12.23 -42.88
CA VAL A 556 -20.57 12.19 -44.14
C VAL A 556 -19.27 12.97 -43.96
N SER A 557 -18.11 12.30 -44.11
CA SER A 557 -16.81 12.97 -44.06
C SER A 557 -16.44 13.47 -45.45
N TRP A 558 -16.39 14.78 -45.65
CA TRP A 558 -16.22 15.39 -46.98
C TRP A 558 -14.99 16.29 -47.03
N ALA A 559 -14.12 16.05 -48.02
CA ALA A 559 -12.94 16.86 -48.27
C ALA A 559 -12.97 17.60 -49.63
N GLY A 560 -14.01 17.38 -50.44
CA GLY A 560 -14.16 17.95 -51.78
C GLY A 560 -14.95 19.27 -51.85
N GLU A 561 -15.35 19.65 -53.06
CA GLU A 561 -16.12 20.88 -53.31
C GLU A 561 -17.53 20.83 -52.65
N PRO A 562 -17.99 21.93 -52.02
CA PRO A 562 -19.28 22.12 -51.35
C PRO A 562 -20.55 21.66 -52.07
N GLN A 563 -20.57 21.76 -53.40
CA GLN A 563 -21.79 21.74 -54.21
C GLN A 563 -22.53 20.39 -54.19
N ALA A 564 -21.86 19.32 -53.73
CA ALA A 564 -22.43 17.98 -53.63
C ALA A 564 -23.08 17.66 -52.27
N LEU A 565 -22.92 18.49 -51.23
CA LEU A 565 -23.39 18.15 -49.87
C LEU A 565 -24.92 18.12 -49.73
N GLY A 566 -25.64 18.98 -50.46
CA GLY A 566 -27.10 19.05 -50.43
C GLY A 566 -27.79 17.75 -50.86
N GLU A 567 -27.18 16.99 -51.77
CA GLU A 567 -27.70 15.68 -52.20
C GLU A 567 -27.68 14.65 -51.07
N TYR A 568 -26.72 14.74 -50.13
CA TYR A 568 -26.62 13.85 -48.99
C TYR A 568 -27.56 14.26 -47.84
N SER A 569 -27.78 15.56 -47.64
CA SER A 569 -28.72 16.07 -46.63
C SER A 569 -30.12 15.48 -46.79
N ALA A 570 -30.57 15.32 -48.04
CA ALA A 570 -31.88 14.73 -48.36
C ALA A 570 -32.01 13.23 -48.03
N LEU A 571 -30.91 12.54 -47.69
CA LEU A 571 -30.87 11.09 -47.46
C LEU A 571 -30.97 10.69 -45.98
N GLY A 572 -31.26 11.65 -45.08
CA GLY A 572 -31.38 11.38 -43.65
C GLY A 572 -30.04 11.09 -42.98
N VAL A 573 -28.95 11.69 -43.50
CA VAL A 573 -27.68 11.81 -42.77
C VAL A 573 -27.86 12.79 -41.62
N SER A 574 -27.17 12.54 -40.51
CA SER A 574 -27.26 13.35 -39.29
C SER A 574 -26.35 14.57 -39.31
N GLY A 575 -25.43 14.64 -40.26
CA GLY A 575 -24.56 15.78 -40.47
C GLY A 575 -23.28 15.46 -41.23
N PHE A 576 -22.37 16.43 -41.22
CA PHE A 576 -21.18 16.45 -42.06
C PHE A 576 -19.92 16.70 -41.23
N ARG A 577 -18.85 15.97 -41.53
CA ARG A 577 -17.52 16.23 -40.96
C ARG A 577 -16.71 16.99 -42.01
N LEU A 578 -16.36 18.22 -41.69
CA LEU A 578 -15.76 19.18 -42.63
C LEU A 578 -14.44 19.71 -42.09
N VAL A 579 -13.44 19.81 -42.96
CA VAL A 579 -12.14 20.45 -42.63
C VAL A 579 -12.35 21.95 -42.45
N GLY A 580 -11.66 22.54 -41.47
CA GLY A 580 -11.83 23.95 -41.09
C GLY A 580 -11.67 24.97 -42.23
N GLU A 581 -10.84 24.68 -43.22
CA GLU A 581 -10.69 25.53 -44.42
C GLU A 581 -12.00 25.68 -45.20
N ALA A 582 -12.78 24.60 -45.34
CA ALA A 582 -14.09 24.64 -46.00
C ALA A 582 -15.12 25.52 -45.26
N LEU A 583 -14.91 25.71 -43.96
CA LEU A 583 -15.72 26.53 -43.07
C LEU A 583 -15.23 27.98 -42.94
N ARG A 584 -14.16 28.37 -43.65
CA ARG A 584 -13.49 29.69 -43.52
C ARG A 584 -13.06 30.00 -42.09
N VAL A 585 -12.45 29.02 -41.42
CA VAL A 585 -11.85 29.19 -40.09
C VAL A 585 -10.77 30.28 -40.16
N GLY A 586 -11.11 31.49 -39.71
CA GLY A 586 -10.32 32.71 -39.89
C GLY A 586 -11.18 33.96 -40.13
N GLY A 587 -12.41 33.78 -40.61
CA GLY A 587 -13.44 34.83 -40.69
C GLY A 587 -14.20 35.02 -39.38
N SER A 588 -15.15 35.96 -39.38
CA SER A 588 -16.08 36.22 -38.28
C SER A 588 -17.12 35.10 -38.12
N ALA A 589 -17.71 34.97 -36.92
CA ALA A 589 -18.76 33.98 -36.66
C ALA A 589 -19.97 34.11 -37.61
N THR A 590 -20.26 35.32 -38.09
CA THR A 590 -21.31 35.58 -39.07
C THR A 590 -21.00 34.95 -40.43
N GLU A 591 -19.76 35.07 -40.89
CA GLU A 591 -19.31 34.48 -42.16
C GLU A 591 -19.29 32.96 -42.08
N VAL A 592 -18.81 32.39 -40.98
CA VAL A 592 -18.86 30.95 -40.72
C VAL A 592 -20.31 30.46 -40.73
N ARG A 593 -21.23 31.19 -40.08
CA ARG A 593 -22.65 30.81 -40.04
C ARG A 593 -23.30 30.87 -41.43
N ALA A 594 -23.00 31.90 -42.22
CA ALA A 594 -23.47 31.99 -43.60
C ALA A 594 -22.95 30.82 -44.44
N ARG A 595 -21.66 30.48 -44.27
CA ARG A 595 -21.02 29.35 -44.96
C ARG A 595 -21.62 28.00 -44.57
N VAL A 596 -21.89 27.78 -43.27
CA VAL A 596 -22.58 26.56 -42.82
C VAL A 596 -23.93 26.44 -43.50
N ARG A 597 -24.75 27.51 -43.53
CA ARG A 597 -26.06 27.47 -44.21
C ARG A 597 -25.96 27.17 -45.70
N GLU A 598 -24.94 27.70 -46.38
CA GLU A 598 -24.70 27.40 -47.81
C GLU A 598 -24.34 25.92 -48.03
N LEU A 599 -23.63 25.31 -47.09
CA LEU A 599 -23.13 23.94 -47.22
C LEU A 599 -24.16 22.87 -46.85
N VAL A 600 -25.01 23.13 -45.86
CA VAL A 600 -25.88 22.11 -45.25
C VAL A 600 -27.37 22.46 -45.20
N GLY A 601 -27.74 23.72 -45.51
CA GLY A 601 -29.13 24.19 -45.57
C GLY A 601 -29.69 24.13 -46.98
#